data_AF-A0A2A4ESD6-F1
#
_entry.id   AF-A0A2A4ESD6-F1
#
_cell.length_a   1.000
_cell.length_b   1.000
_cell.length_c   1.000
_cell.angle_alpha   90.00
_cell.angle_beta   90.00
_cell.angle_gamma   90.00
#
_symmetry.space_group_name_H-M   'P 1'
#
loop_
_entity.id
_entity.type
_entity.pdbx_description
1 polymer ?
#
loop_
_entity_poly.entity_id
_entity_poly.type
_entity_poly.pdbx_seq_one_letter_code
_entity_poly.pdbx_strand_id
1 'polypeptide(L)' 'MAQPQPNVDEVVKAIAAETNTPAETVSKIYADTLADYKADARILDYMSVLVAKKVRETLRQSRH' A
#
# COMPACT_ATOMS: atom_id res chain seq x y z
N MET A 1 21.13 3.59 6.99
CA MET A 1 20.78 3.24 5.59
C MET A 1 19.35 3.69 5.37
N ALA A 2 19.13 4.85 4.73
CA ALA A 2 17.78 5.31 4.40
C ALA A 2 17.30 4.46 3.23
N GLN A 3 16.24 3.68 3.46
CA GLN A 3 15.59 2.87 2.42
C GLN A 3 15.21 3.79 1.25
N PRO A 4 15.50 3.43 -0.02
CA PRO A 4 15.10 4.26 -1.14
C PRO A 4 13.58 4.31 -1.11
N GLN A 5 13.03 5.48 -0.80
CA GLN A 5 11.60 5.74 -0.94
C GLN A 5 11.28 5.41 -2.39
N PRO A 6 10.45 4.40 -2.69
CA PRO A 6 10.13 4.08 -4.07
C PRO A 6 9.53 5.34 -4.69
N ASN A 7 10.07 5.76 -5.82
CA ASN A 7 9.57 6.93 -6.53
C ASN A 7 8.09 6.71 -6.79
N VAL A 8 7.22 7.56 -6.24
CA VAL A 8 5.76 7.43 -6.36
C VAL A 8 5.34 7.25 -7.83
N ASP A 9 6.06 7.91 -8.75
CA ASP A 9 5.87 7.79 -10.20
C ASP A 9 6.11 6.38 -10.75
N GLU A 10 7.12 5.66 -10.23
CA GLU A 10 7.40 4.27 -10.62
C GLU A 10 6.32 3.32 -10.10
N VAL A 11 5.83 3.56 -8.88
CA VAL A 11 4.74 2.78 -8.28
C VAL A 11 3.44 2.99 -9.06
N VAL A 12 3.11 4.23 -9.41
CA VAL A 12 1.93 4.56 -10.23
C VAL A 12 2.02 3.91 -11.61
N LYS A 13 3.19 3.94 -12.26
CA LYS A 13 3.40 3.29 -13.57
C LYS A 13 3.30 1.77 -13.50
N ALA A 14 3.86 1.14 -12.47
CA ALA A 14 3.75 -0.30 -12.26
C ALA A 14 2.29 -0.73 -12.07
N ILE A 15 1.56 -0.04 -11.19
CA ILE A 15 0.14 -0.32 -10.94
C ILE A 15 -0.68 -0.10 -12.22
N ALA A 16 -0.46 1.00 -12.95
CA ALA A 16 -1.15 1.27 -14.21
C ALA A 16 -0.93 0.17 -15.27
N ALA A 17 0.30 -0.34 -15.37
CA ALA A 17 0.63 -1.44 -16.26
C ALA A 17 -0.01 -2.77 -15.82
N GLU A 18 -0.02 -3.06 -14.51
CA GLU A 18 -0.62 -4.26 -13.94
C GLU A 18 -2.15 -4.28 -14.05
N THR A 19 -2.80 -3.13 -13.88
CA THR A 19 -4.27 -3.02 -13.86
C THR A 19 -4.86 -2.56 -15.19
N ASN A 20 -4.04 -2.36 -16.24
CA ASN A 20 -4.46 -1.78 -17.53
C ASN A 20 -5.29 -0.49 -17.36
N THR A 21 -4.94 0.33 -16.38
CA THR A 21 -5.67 1.54 -16.02
C THR A 21 -4.81 2.76 -16.34
N PRO A 22 -5.38 3.90 -16.79
CA PRO A 22 -4.60 5.09 -17.06
C PRO A 22 -3.80 5.55 -15.84
N ALA A 23 -2.53 5.88 -16.02
CA ALA A 23 -1.65 6.35 -14.95
C ALA A 23 -2.19 7.61 -14.25
N GLU A 24 -2.93 8.47 -14.97
CA GLU A 24 -3.58 9.64 -14.38
C GLU A 24 -4.66 9.26 -13.35
N THR A 25 -5.46 8.23 -13.65
CA THR A 25 -6.47 7.68 -12.73
C THR A 25 -5.80 7.02 -11.53
N VAL A 26 -4.74 6.24 -11.76
CA VAL A 26 -3.98 5.57 -10.71
C VAL A 26 -3.29 6.59 -9.80
N SER A 27 -2.74 7.68 -10.36
CA SER A 27 -2.12 8.75 -9.59
C SER A 27 -3.10 9.47 -8.68
N LYS A 28 -4.34 9.71 -9.14
CA LYS A 28 -5.40 10.29 -8.32
C LYS A 28 -5.78 9.38 -7.16
N ILE A 29 -6.01 8.10 -7.44
CA ILE A 29 -6.37 7.10 -6.42
C ILE A 29 -5.24 6.94 -5.40
N TYR A 30 -3.99 6.89 -5.85
CA TYR A 30 -2.82 6.81 -4.99
C TYR A 30 -2.70 8.02 -4.04
N ALA A 31 -2.89 9.23 -4.56
CA ALA A 31 -2.81 10.46 -3.76
C ALA A 31 -3.95 10.55 -2.73
N ASP A 32 -5.17 10.18 -3.12
CA ASP A 32 -6.34 10.14 -2.25
C ASP A 32 -6.17 9.12 -1.12
N THR A 33 -5.75 7.91 -1.47
CA THR A 33 -5.44 6.83 -0.53
C THR A 33 -4.30 7.20 0.43
N LEU A 34 -3.26 7.86 -0.08
CA LEU A 34 -2.15 8.34 0.75
C LEU A 34 -2.59 9.46 1.70
N ALA A 35 -3.51 10.33 1.28
CA ALA A 35 -4.07 11.37 2.13
C ALA A 35 -4.97 10.79 3.22
N ASP A 36 -5.79 9.79 2.90
CA ASP A 36 -6.62 9.04 3.84
C ASP A 36 -5.76 8.31 4.89
N TYR A 37 -4.73 7.59 4.44
CA TYR A 37 -3.75 6.98 5.35
C TYR A 37 -2.99 8.01 6.17
N LYS A 38 -2.66 9.20 5.64
CA LYS A 38 -2.02 10.27 6.43
C LYS A 38 -2.97 10.89 7.45
N ALA A 39 -4.26 10.92 7.16
CA ALA A 39 -5.28 11.42 8.07
C ALA A 39 -5.54 10.43 9.22
N ASP A 40 -5.49 9.13 8.96
CA ASP A 40 -5.71 8.07 9.94
C ASP A 40 -4.43 7.68 10.71
N ALA A 41 -3.25 7.87 10.12
CA ALA A 41 -1.99 7.40 10.69
C ALA A 41 -1.39 8.33 11.76
N ARG A 42 -1.97 8.27 12.97
CA ARG A 42 -1.14 8.24 14.17
C ARG A 42 -0.55 6.83 14.27
N ILE A 43 0.75 6.69 13.96
CA ILE A 43 1.61 5.50 14.13
C ILE A 43 1.77 4.62 12.87
N LEU A 44 2.60 5.07 11.92
CA LEU A 44 2.95 4.34 10.68
C LEU A 44 3.93 3.15 10.88
N ASP A 45 4.62 3.04 12.01
CA ASP A 45 5.68 2.02 12.17
C ASP A 45 5.15 0.66 12.68
N TYR A 46 3.98 0.63 13.33
CA TYR A 46 3.41 -0.59 13.94
C TYR A 46 2.36 -1.30 13.07
N MET A 47 1.79 -0.62 12.06
CA MET A 47 0.75 -1.21 11.19
C MET A 47 1.29 -2.37 10.35
N SER A 48 2.53 -2.31 9.88
CA SER A 48 3.17 -3.39 9.12
C SER A 48 3.24 -4.70 9.91
N VAL A 49 3.58 -4.62 11.20
CA VAL A 49 3.66 -5.78 12.11
C VAL A 49 2.27 -6.31 12.44
N LEU A 50 1.30 -5.42 12.69
CA LEU A 50 -0.09 -5.78 12.96
C LEU A 50 -0.76 -6.44 11.76
N VAL A 51 -0.54 -5.91 10.56
CA VAL A 51 -1.06 -6.47 9.30
C VAL A 51 -0.41 -7.82 9.01
N ALA A 52 0.91 -7.95 9.16
CA ALA A 52 1.60 -9.23 8.98
C ALA A 52 1.10 -10.31 9.95
N LYS A 53 0.81 -9.96 11.22
CA LYS A 53 0.20 -10.86 12.19
C LYS A 53 -1.19 -11.30 11.74
N LYS A 54 -2.04 -10.35 11.33
CA LYS A 54 -3.43 -10.62 10.94
C LYS A 54 -3.51 -11.51 9.68
N VAL A 55 -2.66 -11.25 8.67
CA VAL A 55 -2.59 -12.07 7.45
C VAL A 55 -2.16 -13.51 7.76
N ARG A 56 -1.17 -13.69 8.65
CA ARG A 56 -0.75 -15.05 9.08
C ARG A 56 -1.86 -15.80 9.80
N GLU A 57 -2.63 -15.14 10.65
CA GLU A 57 -3.75 -15.77 11.35
C GLU A 57 -4.87 -16.16 10.40
N THR A 58 -5.25 -15.29 9.46
CA THR A 58 -6.30 -15.58 8.47
C THR A 58 -5.90 -16.74 7.55
N LEU A 59 -4.67 -16.76 7.04
CA LEU A 59 -4.20 -17.88 6.21
C LEU A 59 -4.10 -19.20 6.98
N ARG A 60 -3.83 -19.16 8.29
CA ARG A 60 -3.81 -20.36 9.15
C ARG A 60 -5.22 -20.89 9.40
N GLN A 61 -6.21 -20.03 9.50
CA GLN A 61 -7.62 -20.40 9.70
C GLN A 61 -8.28 -20.89 8.41
N SER A 62 -7.89 -20.38 7.24
CA SER A 62 -8.42 -20.83 5.94
C SER A 62 -7.83 -22.16 5.44
N ARG A 63 -6.85 -22.73 6.14
CA ARG A 63 -6.17 -23.99 5.79
C ARG A 63 -6.73 -25.21 6.56
N HIS A 64 -7.88 -25.06 7.21
CA HIS A 64 -8.56 -26.11 7.97
C HIS A 64 -10.03 -26.22 7.54
#